data_AF-A0A540KNE2-F1
#
_entry.id   AF-A0A540KNE2-F1
#
_cell.length_a   1.000
_cell.length_b   1.000
_cell.length_c   1.000
_cell.angle_alpha   90.00
_cell.angle_beta   90.00
_cell.angle_gamma   90.00
#
_symmetry.space_group_name_H-M   'P 1'
#
loop_
_entity.id
_entity.type
_entity.pdbx_description
1 polymer ?
#
loop_
_entity_poly.entity_id
_entity_poly.type
_entity_poly.pdbx_seq_one_letter_code
_entity_poly.pdbx_strand_id
1 'polypeptide(L)'
;MSGSIRVLNVAEKPSVAKSVATLLSGNQGQGLRVREGRSRYNKIYEFNYSINGRPCHMLVTSVTGHLMELEFEDRFRKWHACDPALLFTAPVHKKVPEDKLDIKRTLEEEARRCQWLVLWLDCDREGENIAFEVIEVCTAVNRHLTIRRARFSALTERDIYNAVQNLVNANKFFADAVDARQEIDLRIGASFTRFQTMLLRDAFVIDSTASDRNLVLSYGPCQFPTLGFVVERYWEIQSHEPEEFWTINCSHRSDEGIATFHWMRGHLFDYACAVVIYEMCVEEPTATVTKVRQQEKLKKPPNPLNTIQLEQRASIYFRMSSEHTMKVAEELYQAGFISYPRTETDGFSERTDLRAIVEEQQRHPGWGSYAQRLLDPASGLWKNPSNGGHDDKAHPPIHPTKFSSGESGWSQDHHRLYELVVRHFLACVSQPAVGAETTVALWWEEEGWRWRVTVSLKRDVLSGFLGKGLK
;
A
#
# COMPACT_ATOMS: atom_id res chain seq x y z
N MET A 1 36.77 25.00 -21.67
CA MET A 1 36.03 23.77 -22.01
C MET A 1 35.89 22.96 -20.72
N SER A 2 34.73 22.97 -20.05
CA SER A 2 34.60 22.20 -18.81
C SER A 2 34.60 20.71 -19.17
N GLY A 3 35.59 19.96 -18.69
CA GLY A 3 35.66 18.52 -18.90
C GLY A 3 34.42 17.80 -18.39
N SER A 4 34.14 16.61 -18.95
CA SER A 4 33.06 15.73 -18.49
C SER A 4 33.24 15.42 -17.00
N ILE A 5 32.17 15.60 -16.21
CA ILE A 5 32.21 15.29 -14.77
C ILE A 5 31.81 13.85 -14.51
N ARG A 6 32.37 13.24 -13.47
CA ARG A 6 31.96 11.93 -12.97
C ARG A 6 30.87 12.09 -11.91
N VAL A 7 29.78 11.36 -12.11
CA VAL A 7 28.58 11.43 -11.26
C VAL A 7 28.34 10.05 -10.66
N LEU A 8 28.50 9.92 -9.35
CA LEU A 8 28.09 8.72 -8.62
C LEU A 8 26.57 8.77 -8.44
N ASN A 9 25.88 7.72 -8.85
CA ASN A 9 24.43 7.58 -8.73
C ASN A 9 24.15 6.36 -7.84
N VAL A 10 23.39 6.53 -6.76
CA VAL A 10 23.15 5.44 -5.80
C VAL A 10 21.66 5.19 -5.65
N ALA A 11 21.20 3.99 -6.01
CA ALA A 11 19.83 3.54 -5.84
C ALA A 11 19.67 2.65 -4.58
N GLU A 12 18.44 2.45 -4.14
CA GLU A 12 18.16 1.69 -2.90
C GLU A 12 18.42 0.17 -3.02
N LYS A 13 18.21 -0.38 -4.23
CA LYS A 13 18.34 -1.82 -4.50
C LYS A 13 19.03 -2.06 -5.85
N PRO A 14 19.68 -3.23 -6.05
CA PRO A 14 20.34 -3.56 -7.32
C PRO A 14 19.41 -3.54 -8.54
N SER A 15 18.15 -3.98 -8.37
CA SER A 15 17.12 -3.94 -9.41
C SER A 15 16.85 -2.51 -9.90
N VAL A 16 16.68 -1.57 -8.97
CA VAL A 16 16.44 -0.15 -9.26
C VAL A 16 17.64 0.48 -9.98
N ALA A 17 18.87 0.23 -9.50
CA ALA A 17 20.08 0.72 -10.17
C ALA A 17 20.19 0.23 -11.62
N LYS A 18 19.90 -1.06 -11.85
CA LYS A 18 19.88 -1.64 -13.19
C LYS A 18 18.82 -0.97 -14.08
N SER A 19 17.60 -0.78 -13.58
CA SER A 19 16.52 -0.14 -14.33
C SER A 19 16.85 1.31 -14.69
N VAL A 20 17.32 2.11 -13.72
CA VAL A 20 17.73 3.51 -13.93
C VAL A 20 18.87 3.59 -14.96
N ALA A 21 19.91 2.75 -14.82
CA ALA A 21 21.02 2.73 -15.76
C ALA A 21 20.57 2.33 -17.17
N THR A 22 19.70 1.32 -17.29
CA THR A 22 19.20 0.84 -18.59
C THR A 22 18.40 1.93 -19.30
N LEU A 23 17.46 2.58 -18.60
CA LEU A 23 16.64 3.66 -19.15
C LEU A 23 17.49 4.87 -19.54
N LEU A 24 18.41 5.32 -18.69
CA LEU A 24 19.24 6.50 -18.97
C LEU A 24 20.30 6.27 -20.05
N SER A 25 20.82 5.05 -20.19
CA SER A 25 21.81 4.72 -21.22
C SER A 25 21.21 4.63 -22.64
N GLY A 26 19.88 4.72 -22.76
CA GLY A 26 19.14 4.47 -23.99
C GLY A 26 19.11 2.97 -24.27
N ASN A 27 17.92 2.39 -24.39
CA ASN A 27 17.63 0.95 -24.50
C ASN A 27 18.41 0.16 -25.60
N GLN A 28 19.35 0.78 -26.32
CA GLN A 28 20.21 0.18 -27.34
C GLN A 28 21.61 -0.24 -26.86
N GLY A 29 21.96 -0.17 -25.56
CA GLY A 29 23.15 -0.83 -25.00
C GLY A 29 24.53 -0.40 -25.53
N GLN A 30 24.58 0.49 -26.52
CA GLN A 30 25.82 1.03 -27.08
C GLN A 30 26.39 2.04 -26.09
N GLY A 31 27.27 1.57 -25.21
CA GLY A 31 28.02 2.41 -24.27
C GLY A 31 27.75 2.13 -22.79
N LEU A 32 26.82 1.22 -22.45
CA LEU A 32 26.64 0.76 -21.07
C LEU A 32 27.70 -0.29 -20.73
N ARG A 33 28.65 0.07 -19.87
CA ARG A 33 29.66 -0.84 -19.33
C ARG A 33 29.24 -1.29 -17.93
N VAL A 34 29.29 -2.59 -17.67
CA VAL A 34 29.06 -3.15 -16.33
C VAL A 34 30.40 -3.50 -15.69
N ARG A 35 30.61 -3.05 -14.46
CA ARG A 35 31.78 -3.35 -13.63
C ARG A 35 31.33 -3.95 -12.29
N GLU A 36 32.14 -4.86 -11.77
CA GLU A 36 31.94 -5.44 -10.44
C GLU A 36 32.29 -4.42 -9.35
N GLY A 37 31.42 -4.31 -8.34
CA GLY A 37 31.75 -3.67 -7.07
C GLY A 37 32.44 -4.67 -6.13
N ARG A 38 32.67 -4.26 -4.87
CA ARG A 38 33.16 -5.21 -3.85
C ARG A 38 32.07 -6.16 -3.37
N SER A 39 30.82 -5.71 -3.34
CA SER A 39 29.67 -6.59 -3.08
C SER A 39 29.29 -7.36 -4.35
N ARG A 40 29.08 -8.67 -4.20
CA ARG A 40 28.68 -9.57 -5.30
C ARG A 40 27.37 -9.14 -5.98
N TYR A 41 26.47 -8.52 -5.22
CA TYR A 41 25.10 -8.20 -5.66
C TYR A 41 24.97 -6.78 -6.20
N ASN A 42 25.86 -5.86 -5.82
CA ASN A 42 25.78 -4.45 -6.17
C ASN A 42 26.78 -4.13 -7.29
N LYS A 43 26.33 -4.23 -8.54
CA LYS A 43 27.13 -3.88 -9.72
C LYS A 43 27.28 -2.36 -9.86
N ILE A 44 28.22 -1.95 -10.73
CA ILE A 44 28.41 -0.57 -11.17
C ILE A 44 28.12 -0.52 -12.67
N TYR A 45 27.23 0.38 -13.06
CA TYR A 45 26.82 0.61 -14.44
C TYR A 45 27.36 1.96 -14.92
N GLU A 46 28.18 1.96 -15.95
CA GLU A 46 28.91 3.12 -16.45
C GLU A 46 28.43 3.49 -17.86
N PHE A 47 28.09 4.77 -18.07
CA PHE A 47 27.71 5.28 -19.39
C PHE A 47 27.86 6.80 -19.45
N ASN A 48 27.91 7.36 -20.65
CA ASN A 48 27.94 8.81 -20.85
C ASN A 48 26.51 9.34 -20.93
N TYR A 49 26.25 10.49 -20.32
CA TYR A 49 24.94 11.15 -20.33
C TYR A 49 25.11 12.68 -20.30
N SER A 50 24.02 13.41 -20.47
CA SER A 50 24.00 14.88 -20.33
C SER A 50 22.93 15.32 -19.35
N ILE A 51 23.34 15.98 -18.28
CA ILE A 51 22.41 16.55 -17.29
C ILE A 51 22.35 18.05 -17.52
N ASN A 52 21.19 18.58 -17.94
CA ASN A 52 20.99 19.99 -18.24
C ASN A 52 22.06 20.56 -19.20
N GLY A 53 22.40 19.80 -20.24
CA GLY A 53 23.40 20.19 -21.25
C GLY A 53 24.86 20.00 -20.82
N ARG A 54 25.12 19.59 -19.57
CA ARG A 54 26.47 19.30 -19.07
C ARG A 54 26.83 17.83 -19.35
N PRO A 55 27.93 17.56 -20.10
CA PRO A 55 28.42 16.20 -20.28
C PRO A 55 28.86 15.57 -18.96
N CYS A 56 28.37 14.35 -18.71
CA CYS A 56 28.61 13.58 -17.50
C CYS A 56 29.00 12.14 -17.87
N HIS A 57 29.87 11.55 -17.06
CA HIS A 57 30.10 10.13 -16.99
C HIS A 57 29.39 9.57 -15.75
N MET A 58 28.33 8.80 -15.97
CA MET A 58 27.46 8.27 -14.94
C MET A 58 28.02 6.97 -14.41
N LEU A 59 28.15 6.84 -13.09
CA LEU A 59 28.47 5.60 -12.40
C LEU A 59 27.28 5.25 -11.50
N VAL A 60 26.42 4.34 -11.94
CA VAL A 60 25.21 3.94 -11.20
C VAL A 60 25.49 2.66 -10.42
N THR A 61 25.27 2.71 -9.11
CA THR A 61 25.34 1.54 -8.23
C THR A 61 24.18 1.58 -7.24
N SER A 62 24.18 0.71 -6.24
CA SER A 62 23.10 0.58 -5.27
C SER A 62 23.60 0.20 -3.88
N VAL A 63 22.76 0.48 -2.89
CA VAL A 63 22.77 -0.19 -1.58
C VAL A 63 21.80 -1.38 -1.61
N THR A 64 21.49 -1.95 -0.44
CA THR A 64 20.48 -3.01 -0.27
C THR A 64 19.56 -2.64 0.89
N GLY A 65 18.74 -1.61 0.68
CA GLY A 65 18.01 -0.94 1.78
C GLY A 65 18.95 -0.12 2.66
N HIS A 66 18.63 0.00 3.96
CA HIS A 66 19.48 0.68 4.94
C HIS A 66 20.93 0.19 4.89
N LEU A 67 21.86 1.14 4.83
CA LEU A 67 23.30 0.90 4.90
C LEU A 67 23.78 0.86 6.35
N MET A 68 23.09 1.53 7.26
CA MET A 68 23.44 1.62 8.67
C MET A 68 22.35 1.06 9.58
N GLU A 69 22.75 0.68 10.80
CA GLU A 69 21.86 0.24 11.87
C GLU A 69 22.15 1.09 13.11
N LEU A 70 21.09 1.48 13.83
CA LEU A 70 21.21 2.20 15.09
C LEU A 70 21.40 1.19 16.24
N GLU A 71 22.50 1.33 16.98
CA GLU A 71 22.79 0.47 18.13
C GLU A 71 23.24 1.27 19.35
N PHE A 72 22.99 0.72 20.54
CA PHE A 72 23.59 1.22 21.77
C PHE A 72 25.12 1.02 21.74
N GLU A 73 25.87 1.88 22.43
CA GLU A 73 27.30 1.62 22.68
C GLU A 73 27.52 0.23 23.32
N ASP A 74 28.68 -0.38 23.03
CA ASP A 74 28.96 -1.78 23.35
C ASP A 74 28.74 -2.17 24.82
N ARG A 75 28.99 -1.24 25.75
CA ARG A 75 28.76 -1.44 27.19
C ARG A 75 27.28 -1.63 27.57
N PHE A 76 26.32 -1.20 26.74
CA PHE A 76 24.88 -1.31 27.00
C PHE A 76 24.20 -2.41 26.15
N ARG A 77 24.92 -3.03 25.21
CA ARG A 77 24.35 -4.01 24.27
C ARG A 77 23.93 -5.31 24.93
N LYS A 78 24.71 -5.81 25.90
CA LYS A 78 24.40 -7.07 26.58
C LYS A 78 23.23 -6.86 27.53
N TRP A 79 22.32 -7.83 27.57
CA TRP A 79 21.06 -7.73 28.33
C TRP A 79 21.27 -7.45 29.82
N HIS A 80 22.27 -8.08 30.43
CA HIS A 80 22.61 -7.94 31.85
C HIS A 80 23.70 -6.89 32.12
N ALA A 81 24.08 -6.06 31.14
CA ALA A 81 25.16 -5.09 31.35
C ALA A 81 24.72 -3.80 32.03
N CYS A 82 23.43 -3.49 32.05
CA CYS A 82 22.88 -2.33 32.73
C CYS A 82 21.42 -2.56 33.14
N ASP A 83 20.92 -1.74 34.05
CA ASP A 83 19.49 -1.63 34.31
C ASP A 83 18.75 -1.22 33.01
N PRO A 84 17.66 -1.90 32.61
CA PRO A 84 16.86 -1.52 31.45
C PRO A 84 16.40 -0.05 31.46
N ALA A 85 16.17 0.57 32.61
CA ALA A 85 15.78 1.98 32.72
C ALA A 85 16.87 2.93 32.19
N LEU A 86 18.15 2.54 32.23
CA LEU A 86 19.25 3.35 31.72
C LEU A 86 19.26 3.43 30.18
N LEU A 87 18.57 2.53 29.48
CA LEU A 87 18.51 2.52 28.02
C LEU A 87 17.72 3.71 27.44
N PHE A 88 16.90 4.38 28.24
CA PHE A 88 16.23 5.62 27.82
C PHE A 88 17.22 6.77 27.54
N THR A 89 18.36 6.81 28.24
CA THR A 89 19.36 7.86 28.09
C THR A 89 20.71 7.34 27.58
N ALA A 90 20.86 6.02 27.40
CA ALA A 90 22.10 5.43 26.92
C ALA A 90 22.49 5.99 25.54
N PRO A 91 23.79 6.27 25.29
CA PRO A 91 24.26 6.72 23.99
C PRO A 91 24.01 5.65 22.92
N VAL A 92 23.54 6.11 21.75
CA VAL A 92 23.32 5.32 20.54
C VAL A 92 24.17 5.88 19.41
N HIS A 93 24.54 5.03 18.46
CA HIS A 93 25.26 5.43 17.26
C HIS A 93 24.83 4.58 16.07
N LYS A 94 24.92 5.15 14.88
CA LYS A 94 24.74 4.41 13.64
C LYS A 94 26.04 3.71 13.25
N LYS A 95 25.93 2.46 12.81
CA LYS A 95 27.05 1.65 12.35
C LYS A 95 26.69 0.91 11.07
N VAL A 96 27.64 0.78 10.16
CA VAL A 96 27.50 -0.12 9.01
C VAL A 96 27.77 -1.55 9.46
N PRO A 97 26.80 -2.49 9.34
CA PRO A 97 26.99 -3.88 9.73
C PRO A 97 27.98 -4.60 8.80
N GLU A 98 28.53 -5.73 9.28
CA GLU A 98 29.62 -6.45 8.62
C GLU A 98 29.29 -6.86 7.18
N ASP A 99 28.05 -7.31 6.95
CA ASP A 99 27.52 -7.74 5.66
C ASP A 99 27.41 -6.60 4.63
N LYS A 100 27.42 -5.35 5.08
CA LYS A 100 27.33 -4.15 4.22
C LYS A 100 28.64 -3.39 4.07
N LEU A 101 29.73 -3.85 4.69
CA LEU A 101 31.04 -3.20 4.60
C LEU A 101 31.57 -3.12 3.16
N ASP A 102 31.32 -4.13 2.34
CA ASP A 102 31.77 -4.10 0.94
C ASP A 102 30.97 -3.10 0.09
N ILE A 103 29.69 -2.88 0.41
CA ILE A 103 28.89 -1.81 -0.19
C ILE A 103 29.49 -0.46 0.21
N LYS A 104 29.73 -0.23 1.51
CA LYS A 104 30.39 0.99 2.03
C LYS A 104 31.72 1.26 1.32
N ARG A 105 32.60 0.26 1.22
CA ARG A 105 33.91 0.40 0.56
C ARG A 105 33.77 0.78 -0.92
N THR A 106 32.80 0.19 -1.61
CA THR A 106 32.51 0.53 -3.02
C THR A 106 32.07 2.00 -3.13
N LEU A 107 31.15 2.45 -2.26
CA LEU A 107 30.70 3.85 -2.23
C LEU A 107 31.86 4.81 -1.97
N GLU A 108 32.74 4.50 -1.01
CA GLU A 108 33.92 5.31 -0.70
C GLU A 108 34.92 5.38 -1.86
N GLU A 109 35.17 4.27 -2.56
CA GLU A 109 36.09 4.21 -3.70
C GLU A 109 35.60 5.07 -4.88
N GLU A 110 34.31 4.98 -5.20
CA GLU A 110 33.73 5.73 -6.31
C GLU A 110 33.52 7.20 -5.94
N ALA A 111 33.14 7.51 -4.69
CA ALA A 111 32.97 8.88 -4.20
C ALA A 111 34.26 9.71 -4.30
N ARG A 112 35.44 9.11 -4.05
CA ARG A 112 36.75 9.79 -4.19
C ARG A 112 37.03 10.28 -5.62
N ARG A 113 36.39 9.67 -6.62
CA ARG A 113 36.63 9.94 -8.05
C ARG A 113 35.54 10.80 -8.69
N CYS A 114 34.44 11.04 -7.98
CA CYS A 114 33.27 11.75 -8.49
C CYS A 114 33.23 13.20 -8.02
N GLN A 115 32.61 14.06 -8.82
CA GLN A 115 32.33 15.44 -8.44
C GLN A 115 30.91 15.55 -7.88
N TRP A 116 29.98 14.74 -8.37
CA TRP A 116 28.57 14.77 -7.99
C TRP A 116 28.13 13.43 -7.41
N LEU A 117 27.20 13.48 -6.47
CA LEU A 117 26.44 12.35 -5.94
C LEU A 117 24.96 12.58 -6.20
N VAL A 118 24.31 11.71 -6.96
CA VAL A 118 22.88 11.75 -7.25
C VAL A 118 22.19 10.56 -6.58
N LEU A 119 21.20 10.86 -5.76
CA LEU A 119 20.47 9.89 -4.94
C LEU A 119 19.21 9.42 -5.67
N TRP A 120 19.14 8.13 -5.95
CA TRP A 120 18.07 7.42 -6.67
C TRP A 120 17.33 6.41 -5.77
N LEU A 121 17.22 6.72 -4.48
CA LEU A 121 16.50 5.90 -3.52
C LEU A 121 14.99 6.07 -3.70
N ASP A 122 14.17 5.17 -3.16
CA ASP A 122 12.72 5.33 -3.28
C ASP A 122 12.26 6.64 -2.59
N CYS A 123 11.19 7.26 -3.08
CA CYS A 123 10.85 8.65 -2.73
C CYS A 123 9.95 8.78 -1.49
N ASP A 124 10.10 7.89 -0.51
CA ASP A 124 9.45 7.95 0.79
C ASP A 124 10.41 8.45 1.90
N ARG A 125 9.97 8.38 3.16
CA ARG A 125 10.79 8.80 4.31
C ARG A 125 11.98 7.88 4.55
N GLU A 126 11.80 6.57 4.41
CA GLU A 126 12.89 5.59 4.59
C GLU A 126 13.96 5.78 3.53
N GLY A 127 13.58 5.95 2.25
CA GLY A 127 14.50 6.25 1.16
C GLY A 127 15.25 7.57 1.36
N GLU A 128 14.64 8.61 1.96
CA GLU A 128 15.39 9.81 2.37
C GLU A 128 16.39 9.52 3.49
N ASN A 129 16.04 8.71 4.50
CA ASN A 129 16.96 8.35 5.58
C ASN A 129 18.19 7.60 5.04
N ILE A 130 17.97 6.60 4.19
CA ILE A 130 19.05 5.86 3.52
C ILE A 130 19.88 6.81 2.64
N ALA A 131 19.26 7.83 2.04
CA ALA A 131 19.99 8.83 1.25
C ALA A 131 21.01 9.59 2.12
N PHE A 132 20.67 9.90 3.36
CA PHE A 132 21.60 10.53 4.32
C PHE A 132 22.68 9.58 4.83
N GLU A 133 22.40 8.27 4.97
CA GLU A 133 23.43 7.26 5.25
C GLU A 133 24.47 7.20 4.12
N VAL A 134 24.01 7.24 2.86
CA VAL A 134 24.89 7.28 1.68
C VAL A 134 25.69 8.59 1.62
N ILE A 135 25.04 9.73 1.89
CA ILE A 135 25.71 11.03 1.96
C ILE A 135 26.83 10.99 3.01
N GLU A 136 26.56 10.48 4.20
CA GLU A 136 27.55 10.40 5.28
C GLU A 136 28.79 9.60 4.85
N VAL A 137 28.59 8.39 4.30
CA VAL A 137 29.69 7.53 3.82
C VAL A 137 30.49 8.21 2.70
N CYS A 138 29.82 8.79 1.71
CA CYS A 138 30.50 9.41 0.57
C CYS A 138 31.24 10.70 0.95
N THR A 139 30.65 11.53 1.81
CA THR A 139 31.26 12.81 2.22
C THR A 139 32.38 12.64 3.24
N ALA A 140 32.42 11.53 3.97
CA ALA A 140 33.54 11.16 4.83
C ALA A 140 34.87 11.05 4.04
N VAL A 141 34.82 10.64 2.77
CA VAL A 141 36.01 10.51 1.90
C VAL A 141 36.15 11.62 0.87
N ASN A 142 35.08 12.36 0.56
CA ASN A 142 35.09 13.50 -0.36
C ASN A 142 34.06 14.57 0.06
N ARG A 143 34.52 15.58 0.81
CA ARG A 143 33.69 16.69 1.31
C ARG A 143 33.25 17.69 0.24
N HIS A 144 33.81 17.61 -0.97
CA HIS A 144 33.52 18.54 -2.07
C HIS A 144 32.44 18.01 -3.04
N LEU A 145 31.80 16.87 -2.73
CA LEU A 145 30.73 16.31 -3.54
C LEU A 145 29.54 17.28 -3.62
N THR A 146 29.08 17.54 -4.84
CA THR A 146 27.78 18.17 -5.05
C THR A 146 26.69 17.11 -4.92
N ILE A 147 25.88 17.20 -3.88
CA ILE A 147 24.82 16.24 -3.57
C ILE A 147 23.51 16.70 -4.24
N ARG A 148 22.83 15.76 -4.89
CA ARG A 148 21.55 15.95 -5.56
C ARG A 148 20.62 14.76 -5.34
N ARG A 149 19.32 15.00 -5.40
CA ARG A 149 18.26 14.00 -5.20
C ARG A 149 17.38 13.94 -6.44
N ALA A 150 17.25 12.75 -7.03
CA ALA A 150 16.28 12.47 -8.08
C ALA A 150 14.93 12.14 -7.45
N ARG A 151 13.83 12.71 -7.95
CA ARG A 151 12.45 12.44 -7.48
C ARG A 151 11.67 11.74 -8.58
N PHE A 152 11.14 10.56 -8.28
CA PHE A 152 10.39 9.72 -9.21
C PHE A 152 9.31 8.94 -8.44
N SER A 153 8.26 8.55 -9.14
CA SER A 153 7.14 7.74 -8.64
C SER A 153 6.92 6.45 -9.45
N ALA A 154 7.63 6.28 -10.56
CA ALA A 154 7.61 5.06 -11.36
C ALA A 154 8.95 4.83 -12.07
N LEU A 155 9.33 3.57 -12.26
CA LEU A 155 10.52 3.22 -13.05
C LEU A 155 10.20 3.17 -14.55
N THR A 156 9.75 4.31 -15.09
CA THR A 156 9.43 4.49 -16.51
C THR A 156 10.42 5.45 -17.17
N GLU A 157 10.57 5.33 -18.49
CA GLU A 157 11.45 6.19 -19.28
C GLU A 157 11.16 7.68 -19.06
N ARG A 158 9.88 8.06 -19.15
CA ARG A 158 9.42 9.45 -18.94
C ARG A 158 9.79 9.98 -17.55
N ASP A 159 9.51 9.20 -16.51
CA ASP A 159 9.66 9.67 -15.13
C ASP A 159 11.14 9.76 -14.72
N ILE A 160 11.95 8.77 -15.12
CA ILE A 160 13.40 8.76 -14.87
C ILE A 160 14.13 9.87 -15.64
N TYR A 161 13.76 10.12 -16.90
CA TYR A 161 14.32 11.26 -17.64
C TYR A 161 13.90 12.61 -17.03
N ASN A 162 12.65 12.74 -16.60
CA ASN A 162 12.22 13.95 -15.92
C ASN A 162 12.97 14.16 -14.60
N ALA A 163 13.19 13.09 -13.82
CA ALA A 163 13.87 13.13 -12.54
C ALA A 163 15.34 13.58 -12.66
N VAL A 164 16.09 13.05 -13.64
CA VAL A 164 17.51 13.40 -13.82
C VAL A 164 17.71 14.84 -14.31
N GLN A 165 16.74 15.41 -15.04
CA GLN A 165 16.84 16.81 -15.48
C GLN A 165 16.39 17.79 -14.39
N ASN A 166 15.50 17.37 -13.48
CA ASN A 166 14.93 18.20 -12.41
C ASN A 166 15.42 17.79 -11.00
N LEU A 167 16.74 17.68 -10.84
CA LEU A 167 17.36 17.28 -9.57
C LEU A 167 17.15 18.32 -8.45
N VAL A 168 16.71 17.84 -7.28
CA VAL A 168 16.44 18.65 -6.09
C VAL A 168 17.49 18.38 -4.98
N ASN A 169 17.29 18.99 -3.81
CA ASN A 169 18.07 18.68 -2.61
C ASN A 169 17.40 17.54 -1.82
N ALA A 170 18.21 16.74 -1.13
CA ALA A 170 17.71 15.75 -0.17
C ALA A 170 17.04 16.44 1.03
N ASN A 171 16.00 15.83 1.59
CA ASN A 171 15.20 16.43 2.66
C ASN A 171 15.65 15.90 4.03
N LYS A 172 16.48 16.68 4.74
CA LYS A 172 17.00 16.29 6.06
C LYS A 172 15.89 16.10 7.10
N PHE A 173 14.81 16.88 7.05
CA PHE A 173 13.71 16.74 8.01
C PHE A 173 13.00 15.38 7.90
N PHE A 174 12.92 14.80 6.70
CA PHE A 174 12.35 13.46 6.52
C PHE A 174 13.28 12.38 7.07
N ALA A 175 14.59 12.52 6.83
CA ALA A 175 15.57 11.62 7.41
C ALA A 175 15.60 11.71 8.95
N ASP A 176 15.54 12.92 9.52
CA ASP A 176 15.49 13.16 10.97
C ASP A 176 14.26 12.54 11.61
N ALA A 177 13.10 12.57 10.93
CA ALA A 177 11.89 11.94 11.43
C ALA A 177 12.04 10.40 11.52
N VAL A 178 12.73 9.78 10.55
CA VAL A 178 13.05 8.35 10.59
C VAL A 178 14.06 8.05 11.69
N ASP A 179 15.12 8.86 11.83
CA ASP A 179 16.11 8.71 12.90
C ASP A 179 15.44 8.77 14.29
N ALA A 180 14.56 9.74 14.50
CA ALA A 180 13.80 9.87 15.74
C ALA A 180 12.90 8.65 16.00
N ARG A 181 12.19 8.15 14.97
CA ARG A 181 11.37 6.94 15.08
C ARG A 181 12.22 5.72 15.44
N GLN A 182 13.33 5.49 14.74
CA GLN A 182 14.26 4.39 14.99
C GLN A 182 14.80 4.43 16.43
N GLU A 183 15.16 5.61 16.93
CA GLU A 183 15.64 5.78 18.31
C GLU A 183 14.55 5.53 19.35
N ILE A 184 13.33 6.04 19.14
CA ILE A 184 12.18 5.78 20.02
C ILE A 184 11.89 4.28 20.09
N ASP A 185 11.80 3.62 18.93
CA ASP A 185 11.52 2.19 18.83
C ASP A 185 12.61 1.36 19.51
N LEU A 186 13.90 1.70 19.29
CA LEU A 186 15.04 1.02 19.91
C LEU A 186 15.02 1.19 21.44
N ARG A 187 14.83 2.42 21.94
CA ARG A 187 14.88 2.72 23.37
C ARG A 187 13.72 2.09 24.10
N ILE A 188 12.48 2.35 23.67
CA ILE A 188 11.29 1.80 24.33
C ILE A 188 11.28 0.27 24.18
N GLY A 189 11.52 -0.22 22.96
CA GLY A 189 11.51 -1.65 22.68
C GLY A 189 12.54 -2.41 23.50
N ALA A 190 13.79 -1.97 23.52
CA ALA A 190 14.84 -2.65 24.30
C ALA A 190 14.59 -2.56 25.82
N SER A 191 14.15 -1.40 26.33
CA SER A 191 13.91 -1.20 27.76
C SER A 191 12.82 -2.13 28.28
N PHE A 192 11.63 -2.08 27.67
CA PHE A 192 10.49 -2.90 28.10
C PHE A 192 10.70 -4.38 27.81
N THR A 193 11.27 -4.75 26.64
CA THR A 193 11.56 -6.15 26.30
C THR A 193 12.51 -6.78 27.31
N ARG A 194 13.62 -6.11 27.66
CA ARG A 194 14.58 -6.64 28.64
C ARG A 194 13.95 -6.74 30.02
N PHE A 195 13.27 -5.68 30.47
CA PHE A 195 12.59 -5.65 31.76
C PHE A 195 11.61 -6.81 31.91
N GLN A 196 10.63 -6.94 31.01
CA GLN A 196 9.57 -7.93 31.14
C GLN A 196 10.10 -9.36 30.93
N THR A 197 11.03 -9.56 29.99
CA THR A 197 11.61 -10.89 29.75
C THR A 197 12.41 -11.35 30.97
N MET A 198 13.25 -10.50 31.56
CA MET A 198 14.03 -10.84 32.76
C MET A 198 13.11 -11.09 33.96
N LEU A 199 12.15 -10.18 34.21
CA LEU A 199 11.22 -10.30 35.33
C LEU A 199 10.37 -11.57 35.27
N LEU A 200 9.78 -11.87 34.10
CA LEU A 200 8.82 -12.97 33.96
C LEU A 200 9.49 -14.33 33.82
N ARG A 201 10.70 -14.38 33.25
CA ARG A 201 11.50 -15.62 33.20
C ARG A 201 11.87 -16.11 34.61
N ASP A 202 12.19 -15.18 35.51
CA ASP A 202 12.54 -15.53 36.89
C ASP A 202 11.30 -15.92 37.72
N ALA A 203 10.12 -15.38 37.35
CA ALA A 203 8.87 -15.60 38.07
C ALA A 203 8.06 -16.83 37.59
N PHE A 204 8.17 -17.23 36.33
CA PHE A 204 7.34 -18.27 35.74
C PHE A 204 8.16 -19.30 34.95
N VAL A 205 7.81 -20.59 35.09
CA VAL A 205 8.23 -21.61 34.13
C VAL A 205 7.37 -21.44 32.88
N ILE A 206 7.87 -20.69 31.91
CA ILE A 206 7.17 -20.49 30.65
C ILE A 206 7.44 -21.71 29.77
N ASP A 207 6.49 -22.63 29.72
CA ASP A 207 6.55 -23.85 28.91
C ASP A 207 6.37 -23.45 27.43
N SER A 208 7.49 -23.21 26.74
CA SER A 208 7.46 -23.01 25.30
C SER A 208 7.40 -24.36 24.61
N THR A 209 6.26 -24.70 24.02
CA THR A 209 6.11 -25.83 23.09
C THR A 209 7.04 -25.71 21.88
N ALA A 210 7.60 -24.52 21.63
CA ALA A 210 8.74 -24.29 20.77
C ALA A 210 10.04 -24.57 21.53
N SER A 211 10.77 -25.57 21.05
CA SER A 211 12.08 -26.01 21.53
C SER A 211 13.16 -24.93 21.39
N ASP A 212 13.18 -23.91 22.25
CA ASP A 212 14.35 -23.06 22.40
C ASP A 212 14.42 -22.37 23.77
N ARG A 213 15.57 -22.48 24.43
CA ARG A 213 15.87 -21.96 25.79
C ARG A 213 15.93 -20.43 25.89
N ASN A 214 15.44 -19.70 24.89
CA ASN A 214 15.56 -18.24 24.73
C ASN A 214 14.22 -17.59 24.37
N LEU A 215 13.17 -17.82 25.16
CA LEU A 215 11.91 -17.10 24.99
C LEU A 215 12.14 -15.60 25.29
N VAL A 216 11.97 -14.77 24.26
CA VAL A 216 11.99 -13.31 24.38
C VAL A 216 10.56 -12.80 24.35
N LEU A 217 10.14 -12.15 25.42
CA LEU A 217 8.86 -11.46 25.48
C LEU A 217 9.10 -10.05 24.95
N SER A 218 8.85 -9.82 23.65
CA SER A 218 9.06 -8.51 23.04
C SER A 218 7.98 -7.50 23.43
N TYR A 219 8.40 -6.25 23.54
CA TYR A 219 7.54 -5.08 23.62
C TYR A 219 7.91 -4.13 22.50
N GLY A 220 6.92 -3.56 21.84
CA GLY A 220 7.11 -2.50 20.87
C GLY A 220 6.01 -1.45 21.00
N PRO A 221 6.32 -0.15 20.91
CA PRO A 221 5.34 0.92 21.11
C PRO A 221 4.17 0.85 20.13
N CYS A 222 4.36 0.31 18.93
CA CYS A 222 3.30 0.06 17.94
C CYS A 222 2.76 -1.38 17.98
N GLN A 223 3.63 -2.37 18.27
CA GLN A 223 3.24 -3.79 18.37
C GLN A 223 2.22 -4.02 19.50
N PHE A 224 2.42 -3.38 20.66
CA PHE A 224 1.58 -3.55 21.84
C PHE A 224 0.12 -3.09 21.64
N PRO A 225 -0.17 -1.85 21.19
CA PRO A 225 -1.55 -1.44 20.91
C PRO A 225 -2.18 -2.22 19.74
N THR A 226 -1.38 -2.67 18.77
CA THR A 226 -1.87 -3.53 17.68
C THR A 226 -2.41 -4.87 18.21
N LEU A 227 -1.67 -5.52 19.13
CA LEU A 227 -2.19 -6.69 19.84
C LEU A 227 -3.41 -6.32 20.70
N GLY A 228 -3.43 -5.11 21.26
CA GLY A 228 -4.57 -4.54 21.98
C GLY A 228 -5.89 -4.66 21.21
N PHE A 229 -5.95 -4.26 19.93
CA PHE A 229 -7.17 -4.38 19.11
C PHE A 229 -7.67 -5.84 18.97
N VAL A 230 -6.74 -6.80 18.90
CA VAL A 230 -7.08 -8.23 18.79
C VAL A 230 -7.65 -8.74 20.12
N VAL A 231 -7.02 -8.40 21.23
CA VAL A 231 -7.45 -8.81 22.57
C VAL A 231 -8.77 -8.14 22.95
N GLU A 232 -8.94 -6.86 22.62
CA GLU A 232 -10.17 -6.11 22.82
C GLU A 232 -11.35 -6.79 22.10
N ARG A 233 -11.20 -7.08 20.80
CA ARG A 233 -12.22 -7.82 20.05
C ARG A 233 -12.49 -9.21 20.63
N TYR A 234 -11.45 -9.90 21.10
CA TYR A 234 -11.63 -11.20 21.74
C TYR A 234 -12.48 -11.07 23.01
N TRP A 235 -12.21 -10.10 23.87
CA TRP A 235 -13.00 -9.85 25.07
C TRP A 235 -14.43 -9.42 24.76
N GLU A 236 -14.65 -8.55 23.76
CA GLU A 236 -15.99 -8.19 23.28
C GLU A 236 -16.81 -9.44 22.91
N ILE A 237 -16.18 -10.39 22.21
CA ILE A 237 -16.83 -11.66 21.83
C ILE A 237 -17.10 -12.54 23.05
N GLN A 238 -16.16 -12.63 24.00
CA GLN A 238 -16.33 -13.45 25.22
C GLN A 238 -17.39 -12.88 26.16
N SER A 239 -17.50 -11.56 26.27
CA SER A 239 -18.50 -10.88 27.10
C SER A 239 -19.86 -10.72 26.42
N HIS A 240 -19.97 -11.11 25.15
CA HIS A 240 -21.24 -11.02 24.44
C HIS A 240 -22.20 -12.08 24.97
N GLU A 241 -23.28 -11.63 25.62
CA GLU A 241 -24.41 -12.47 26.02
C GLU A 241 -25.46 -12.44 24.89
N PRO A 242 -25.68 -13.55 24.15
CA PRO A 242 -26.67 -13.57 23.08
C PRO A 242 -28.08 -13.42 23.65
N GLU A 243 -28.86 -12.49 23.10
CA GLU A 243 -30.25 -12.28 23.47
C GLU A 243 -31.18 -12.90 22.41
N GLU A 244 -32.19 -13.64 22.86
CA GLU A 244 -33.23 -14.14 21.97
C GLU A 244 -34.07 -12.97 21.44
N PHE A 245 -34.34 -12.99 20.13
CA PHE A 245 -35.21 -12.02 19.49
C PHE A 245 -36.12 -12.68 18.47
N TRP A 246 -37.27 -12.05 18.25
CA TRP A 246 -38.31 -12.52 17.36
C TRP A 246 -38.52 -11.51 16.23
N THR A 247 -38.61 -12.02 15.01
CA THR A 247 -38.99 -11.25 13.83
C THR A 247 -40.15 -11.95 13.14
N ILE A 248 -41.03 -11.17 12.54
CA ILE A 248 -42.15 -11.69 11.77
C ILE A 248 -41.78 -11.56 10.29
N ASN A 249 -41.84 -12.67 9.58
CA ASN A 249 -41.55 -12.70 8.14
C ASN A 249 -42.85 -12.99 7.40
N CYS A 250 -43.24 -12.10 6.49
CA CYS A 250 -44.37 -12.33 5.58
C CYS A 250 -43.81 -12.81 4.24
N SER A 251 -44.44 -13.79 3.60
CA SER A 251 -44.05 -14.22 2.25
C SER A 251 -45.27 -14.34 1.36
N HIS A 252 -45.14 -13.90 0.11
CA HIS A 252 -46.17 -14.00 -0.90
C HIS A 252 -45.65 -14.84 -2.08
N ARG A 253 -46.37 -15.91 -2.42
CA ARG A 253 -46.05 -16.79 -3.55
C ARG A 253 -46.92 -16.43 -4.74
N SER A 254 -46.29 -16.23 -5.89
CA SER A 254 -46.93 -16.06 -7.20
C SER A 254 -46.31 -17.03 -8.21
N ASP A 255 -46.84 -17.04 -9.44
CA ASP A 255 -46.29 -17.83 -10.56
C ASP A 255 -44.85 -17.40 -10.92
N GLU A 256 -44.44 -16.19 -10.53
CA GLU A 256 -43.11 -15.63 -10.80
C GLU A 256 -42.09 -15.95 -9.69
N GLY A 257 -42.53 -16.44 -8.53
CA GLY A 257 -41.66 -16.82 -7.41
C GLY A 257 -42.22 -16.48 -6.03
N ILE A 258 -41.33 -16.43 -5.03
CA ILE A 258 -41.67 -16.07 -3.65
C ILE A 258 -41.05 -14.71 -3.32
N ALA A 259 -41.88 -13.75 -2.95
CA ALA A 259 -41.46 -12.47 -2.39
C ALA A 259 -41.49 -12.53 -0.85
N THR A 260 -40.35 -12.28 -0.19
CA THR A 260 -40.27 -12.21 1.27
C THR A 260 -40.26 -10.77 1.74
N PHE A 261 -41.09 -10.47 2.74
CA PHE A 261 -41.27 -9.16 3.34
C PHE A 261 -40.65 -9.10 4.73
N HIS A 262 -39.80 -8.09 4.91
CA HIS A 262 -39.14 -7.83 6.18
C HIS A 262 -39.96 -6.86 7.02
N TRP A 263 -40.00 -7.13 8.32
CA TRP A 263 -40.67 -6.28 9.28
C TRP A 263 -39.98 -4.92 9.41
N MET A 264 -40.74 -3.82 9.30
CA MET A 264 -40.13 -2.49 9.47
C MET A 264 -39.60 -2.24 10.89
N ARG A 265 -40.10 -2.96 11.89
CA ARG A 265 -39.58 -2.88 13.26
C ARG A 265 -38.28 -3.66 13.45
N GLY A 266 -37.89 -4.46 12.46
CA GLY A 266 -36.75 -5.37 12.57
C GLY A 266 -37.11 -6.59 13.40
N HIS A 267 -36.87 -6.51 14.70
CA HIS A 267 -37.10 -7.58 15.67
C HIS A 267 -37.58 -7.02 17.02
N LEU A 268 -38.11 -7.89 17.87
CA LEU A 268 -38.43 -7.62 19.27
C LEU A 268 -37.69 -8.62 20.17
N PHE A 269 -37.30 -8.18 21.36
CA PHE A 269 -36.71 -9.03 22.42
C PHE A 269 -37.73 -9.54 23.42
N ASP A 270 -39.02 -9.29 23.20
CA ASP A 270 -40.10 -9.84 24.04
C ASP A 270 -40.99 -10.75 23.20
N TYR A 271 -41.08 -12.01 23.61
CA TYR A 271 -41.84 -13.02 22.90
C TYR A 271 -43.33 -12.72 22.91
N ALA A 272 -43.90 -12.28 24.05
CA ALA A 272 -45.32 -12.03 24.18
C ALA A 272 -45.77 -10.90 23.23
N CYS A 273 -45.02 -9.81 23.16
CA CYS A 273 -45.26 -8.71 22.23
C CYS A 273 -45.15 -9.18 20.77
N ALA A 274 -44.15 -10.00 20.44
CA ALA A 274 -44.00 -10.53 19.09
C ALA A 274 -45.17 -11.46 18.69
N VAL A 275 -45.62 -12.31 19.62
CA VAL A 275 -46.74 -13.24 19.41
C VAL A 275 -48.06 -12.49 19.26
N VAL A 276 -48.37 -11.52 20.11
CA VAL A 276 -49.60 -10.72 19.99
C VAL A 276 -49.67 -10.07 18.60
N ILE A 277 -48.57 -9.46 18.14
CA ILE A 277 -48.52 -8.85 16.80
C ILE A 277 -48.65 -9.90 15.70
N TYR A 278 -48.05 -11.08 15.88
CA TYR A 278 -48.15 -12.18 14.93
C TYR A 278 -49.58 -12.73 14.84
N GLU A 279 -50.25 -12.95 15.98
CA GLU A 279 -51.64 -13.43 16.06
C GLU A 279 -52.59 -12.47 15.33
N MET A 280 -52.45 -11.17 15.55
CA MET A 280 -53.22 -10.16 14.80
C MET A 280 -53.00 -10.24 13.28
N CYS A 281 -51.78 -10.54 12.83
CA CYS A 281 -51.49 -10.73 11.41
C CYS A 281 -52.07 -12.03 10.84
N VAL A 282 -52.29 -13.05 11.68
CA VAL A 282 -52.88 -14.34 11.28
C VAL A 282 -54.40 -14.26 11.26
N GLU A 283 -55.01 -13.58 12.24
CA GLU A 283 -56.45 -13.35 12.32
C GLU A 283 -56.96 -12.59 11.10
N GLU A 284 -56.25 -11.54 10.70
CA GLU A 284 -56.54 -10.78 9.48
C GLU A 284 -55.37 -10.92 8.50
N PRO A 285 -55.27 -11.96 7.66
CA PRO A 285 -54.09 -12.22 6.84
C PRO A 285 -53.95 -11.31 5.61
N THR A 286 -54.93 -10.44 5.36
CA THR A 286 -54.98 -9.62 4.15
C THR A 286 -54.13 -8.37 4.28
N ALA A 287 -53.05 -8.31 3.48
CA ALA A 287 -52.18 -7.15 3.36
C ALA A 287 -52.63 -6.21 2.25
N THR A 288 -52.63 -4.90 2.51
CA THR A 288 -52.84 -3.87 1.48
C THR A 288 -51.52 -3.21 1.09
N VAL A 289 -51.23 -3.15 -0.22
CA VAL A 289 -50.10 -2.37 -0.72
C VAL A 289 -50.41 -0.88 -0.57
N THR A 290 -49.67 -0.18 0.28
CA THR A 290 -49.92 1.26 0.54
C THR A 290 -48.97 2.18 -0.22
N LYS A 291 -47.78 1.67 -0.58
CA LYS A 291 -46.78 2.48 -1.27
C LYS A 291 -45.86 1.61 -2.11
N VAL A 292 -45.69 1.99 -3.37
CA VAL A 292 -44.61 1.51 -4.23
C VAL A 292 -43.73 2.70 -4.56
N ARG A 293 -42.47 2.67 -4.14
CA ARG A 293 -41.49 3.71 -4.43
C ARG A 293 -40.35 3.11 -5.22
N GLN A 294 -40.19 3.56 -6.46
CA GLN A 294 -39.01 3.27 -7.25
C GLN A 294 -38.06 4.47 -7.16
N GLN A 295 -36.78 4.21 -6.92
CA GLN A 295 -35.76 5.23 -6.93
C GLN A 295 -34.50 4.72 -7.62
N GLU A 296 -33.86 5.61 -8.37
CA GLU A 296 -32.53 5.36 -8.90
C GLU A 296 -31.51 5.42 -7.75
N LYS A 297 -30.62 4.43 -7.68
CA LYS A 297 -29.54 4.34 -6.69
C LYS A 297 -28.21 4.31 -7.43
N LEU A 298 -27.39 5.32 -7.16
CA LEU A 298 -26.03 5.39 -7.72
C LEU A 298 -25.05 4.70 -6.77
N LYS A 299 -24.29 3.71 -7.27
CA LYS A 299 -23.07 3.23 -6.61
C LYS A 299 -21.90 4.01 -7.17
N LYS A 300 -21.29 4.85 -6.34
CA LYS A 300 -20.15 5.68 -6.72
C LYS A 300 -18.94 4.80 -7.10
N PRO A 301 -18.13 5.23 -8.07
CA PRO A 301 -16.80 4.65 -8.30
C PRO A 301 -15.93 4.72 -7.04
N PRO A 302 -14.93 3.83 -6.89
CA PRO A 302 -13.95 3.98 -5.83
C PRO A 302 -13.11 5.25 -6.02
N ASN A 303 -12.59 5.81 -4.92
CA ASN A 303 -11.52 6.79 -5.00
C ASN A 303 -10.25 6.13 -5.53
N PRO A 304 -9.32 6.89 -6.13
CA PRO A 304 -7.99 6.41 -6.50
C PRO A 304 -7.30 5.58 -5.40
N LEU A 305 -6.58 4.54 -5.81
CA LEU A 305 -6.06 3.52 -4.92
C LEU A 305 -4.86 4.04 -4.11
N ASN A 306 -4.94 3.98 -2.79
CA ASN A 306 -3.81 4.20 -1.89
C ASN A 306 -3.35 2.88 -1.24
N THR A 307 -2.28 2.90 -0.44
CA THR A 307 -1.71 1.69 0.17
C THR A 307 -2.70 0.95 1.06
N ILE A 308 -3.43 1.66 1.91
CA ILE A 308 -4.41 1.06 2.84
C ILE A 308 -5.51 0.32 2.06
N GLN A 309 -6.04 0.96 1.01
CA GLN A 309 -7.08 0.34 0.19
C GLN A 309 -6.55 -0.86 -0.62
N LEU A 310 -5.30 -0.80 -1.09
CA LEU A 310 -4.66 -1.94 -1.76
C LEU A 310 -4.56 -3.15 -0.82
N GLU A 311 -4.01 -2.96 0.38
CA GLU A 311 -3.84 -4.03 1.38
C GLU A 311 -5.17 -4.61 1.85
N GLN A 312 -6.16 -3.76 2.17
CA GLN A 312 -7.49 -4.21 2.57
C GLN A 312 -8.15 -5.06 1.49
N ARG A 313 -8.11 -4.62 0.23
CA ARG A 313 -8.70 -5.35 -0.90
C ARG A 313 -7.97 -6.66 -1.17
N ALA A 314 -6.64 -6.66 -1.14
CA ALA A 314 -5.86 -7.88 -1.32
C ALA A 314 -6.13 -8.91 -0.21
N SER A 315 -6.29 -8.45 1.05
CA SER A 315 -6.67 -9.31 2.16
C SER A 315 -8.08 -9.90 2.03
N ILE A 316 -9.07 -9.06 1.70
CA ILE A 316 -10.47 -9.49 1.56
C ILE A 316 -10.63 -10.45 0.38
N TYR A 317 -10.05 -10.13 -0.77
CA TYR A 317 -10.33 -10.82 -2.02
C TYR A 317 -9.36 -11.96 -2.34
N PHE A 318 -8.09 -11.82 -1.96
CA PHE A 318 -7.03 -12.77 -2.31
C PHE A 318 -6.45 -13.48 -1.09
N ARG A 319 -6.88 -13.13 0.14
CA ARG A 319 -6.34 -13.67 1.40
C ARG A 319 -4.84 -13.44 1.56
N MET A 320 -4.32 -12.37 0.95
CA MET A 320 -2.93 -11.97 1.09
C MET A 320 -2.75 -11.15 2.37
N SER A 321 -1.71 -11.43 3.16
CA SER A 321 -1.33 -10.56 4.28
C SER A 321 -0.79 -9.23 3.75
N SER A 322 -0.87 -8.16 4.54
CA SER A 322 -0.32 -6.85 4.16
C SER A 322 1.16 -6.94 3.75
N GLU A 323 1.97 -7.68 4.49
CA GLU A 323 3.40 -7.90 4.17
C GLU A 323 3.59 -8.55 2.80
N HIS A 324 2.85 -9.62 2.51
CA HIS A 324 2.94 -10.31 1.22
C HIS A 324 2.40 -9.44 0.08
N THR A 325 1.30 -8.69 0.31
CA THR A 325 0.79 -7.71 -0.65
C THR A 325 1.82 -6.66 -0.99
N MET A 326 2.47 -6.06 0.00
CA MET A 326 3.49 -5.04 -0.24
C MET A 326 4.72 -5.58 -0.93
N LYS A 327 5.14 -6.82 -0.61
CA LYS A 327 6.22 -7.49 -1.33
C LYS A 327 5.91 -7.63 -2.82
N VAL A 328 4.74 -8.17 -3.18
CA VAL A 328 4.33 -8.33 -4.58
C VAL A 328 4.15 -6.98 -5.27
N ALA A 329 3.60 -5.98 -4.57
CA ALA A 329 3.47 -4.62 -5.12
C ALA A 329 4.82 -3.97 -5.41
N GLU A 330 5.79 -4.12 -4.49
CA GLU A 330 7.17 -3.64 -4.71
C GLU A 330 7.85 -4.32 -5.88
N GLU A 331 7.66 -5.63 -6.06
CA GLU A 331 8.18 -6.39 -7.21
C GLU A 331 7.58 -5.87 -8.52
N LEU A 332 6.27 -5.60 -8.56
CA LEU A 332 5.58 -5.00 -9.71
C LEU A 332 6.08 -3.56 -10.01
N TYR A 333 6.29 -2.75 -8.98
CA TYR A 333 6.84 -1.40 -9.10
C TYR A 333 8.28 -1.40 -9.62
N GLN A 334 9.13 -2.27 -9.06
CA GLN A 334 10.54 -2.39 -9.48
C GLN A 334 10.67 -2.87 -10.94
N ALA A 335 9.69 -3.63 -11.42
CA ALA A 335 9.57 -4.04 -12.81
C ALA A 335 8.86 -3.01 -13.71
N GLY A 336 8.38 -1.89 -13.14
CA GLY A 336 7.79 -0.75 -13.85
C GLY A 336 6.31 -0.91 -14.24
N PHE A 337 5.60 -1.88 -13.67
CA PHE A 337 4.20 -2.17 -14.02
C PHE A 337 3.19 -1.30 -13.27
N ILE A 338 3.52 -0.89 -12.05
CA ILE A 338 2.70 0.01 -11.24
C ILE A 338 3.54 1.17 -10.70
N SER A 339 2.88 2.26 -10.35
CA SER A 339 3.50 3.35 -9.59
C SER A 339 3.87 2.89 -8.17
N TYR A 340 4.69 3.69 -7.50
CA TYR A 340 5.18 3.40 -6.16
C TYR A 340 4.05 3.05 -5.18
N PRO A 341 4.07 1.87 -4.53
CA PRO A 341 2.90 1.33 -3.83
C PRO A 341 2.77 1.80 -2.37
N ARG A 342 3.64 2.69 -1.89
CA ARG A 342 3.61 3.29 -0.55
C ARG A 342 3.23 4.77 -0.66
N THR A 343 1.93 5.04 -0.66
CA THR A 343 1.36 6.38 -0.79
C THR A 343 0.04 6.49 -0.02
N GLU A 344 -0.18 7.65 0.59
CA GLU A 344 -1.46 8.01 1.20
C GLU A 344 -2.37 8.75 0.20
N THR A 345 -1.83 9.14 -0.95
CA THR A 345 -2.51 9.96 -1.96
C THR A 345 -3.65 9.20 -2.61
N ASP A 346 -4.86 9.78 -2.56
CA ASP A 346 -6.08 9.24 -3.15
C ASP A 346 -6.74 10.23 -4.15
N GLY A 347 -5.90 11.06 -4.78
CA GLY A 347 -6.29 11.98 -5.85
C GLY A 347 -5.21 12.07 -6.93
N PHE A 348 -5.62 12.09 -8.21
CA PHE A 348 -4.69 12.36 -9.31
C PHE A 348 -4.50 13.86 -9.53
N SER A 349 -3.26 14.26 -9.85
CA SER A 349 -2.95 15.60 -10.33
C SER A 349 -3.63 15.90 -11.67
N GLU A 350 -4.02 17.15 -11.90
CA GLU A 350 -4.56 17.61 -13.19
C GLU A 350 -3.57 17.43 -14.35
N ARG A 351 -2.27 17.29 -14.06
CA ARG A 351 -1.22 17.05 -15.06
C ARG A 351 -1.10 15.57 -15.47
N THR A 352 -1.76 14.66 -14.77
CA THR A 352 -1.72 13.23 -15.09
C THR A 352 -2.60 12.94 -16.29
N ASP A 353 -2.01 12.41 -17.36
CA ASP A 353 -2.77 11.99 -18.55
C ASP A 353 -3.42 10.63 -18.31
N LEU A 354 -4.60 10.66 -17.68
CA LEU A 354 -5.37 9.46 -17.36
C LEU A 354 -5.84 8.72 -18.62
N ARG A 355 -6.07 9.43 -19.74
CA ARG A 355 -6.54 8.81 -20.98
C ARG A 355 -5.44 7.94 -21.59
N ALA A 356 -4.21 8.44 -21.64
CA ALA A 356 -3.06 7.67 -22.10
C ALA A 356 -2.89 6.35 -21.32
N ILE A 357 -3.09 6.38 -19.99
CA ILE A 357 -3.02 5.17 -19.16
C ILE A 357 -4.11 4.15 -19.56
N VAL A 358 -5.34 4.61 -19.85
CA VAL A 358 -6.43 3.72 -20.31
C VAL A 358 -6.17 3.18 -21.71
N GLU A 359 -5.59 3.98 -22.61
CA GLU A 359 -5.26 3.59 -23.99
C GLU A 359 -4.33 2.37 -23.99
N GLU A 360 -3.33 2.34 -23.10
CA GLU A 360 -2.43 1.20 -22.96
C GLU A 360 -3.16 -0.12 -22.61
N GLN A 361 -4.29 -0.03 -21.90
CA GLN A 361 -5.03 -1.21 -21.39
C GLN A 361 -6.01 -1.82 -22.41
N GLN A 362 -6.25 -1.18 -23.55
CA GLN A 362 -7.24 -1.61 -24.56
C GLN A 362 -6.98 -3.00 -25.15
N ARG A 363 -5.73 -3.48 -25.07
CA ARG A 363 -5.30 -4.77 -25.63
C ARG A 363 -5.46 -5.95 -24.67
N HIS A 364 -5.84 -5.72 -23.41
CA HIS A 364 -5.96 -6.82 -22.45
C HIS A 364 -7.17 -7.71 -22.76
N PRO A 365 -7.05 -9.06 -22.75
CA PRO A 365 -8.17 -9.95 -23.05
C PRO A 365 -9.32 -9.84 -22.03
N GLY A 366 -9.02 -9.56 -20.76
CA GLY A 366 -10.00 -9.55 -19.66
C GLY A 366 -10.70 -8.22 -19.40
N TRP A 367 -10.15 -7.09 -19.85
CA TRP A 367 -10.70 -5.74 -19.61
C TRP A 367 -10.55 -4.76 -20.77
N GLY A 368 -9.83 -5.12 -21.84
CA GLY A 368 -9.54 -4.23 -22.96
C GLY A 368 -10.80 -3.72 -23.66
N SER A 369 -11.83 -4.55 -23.81
CA SER A 369 -13.13 -4.13 -24.35
C SER A 369 -13.81 -3.04 -23.52
N TYR A 370 -13.64 -3.08 -22.19
CA TYR A 370 -14.14 -2.03 -21.30
C TYR A 370 -13.31 -0.75 -21.43
N ALA A 371 -11.98 -0.86 -21.49
CA ALA A 371 -11.08 0.28 -21.71
C ALA A 371 -11.35 0.98 -23.04
N GLN A 372 -11.62 0.22 -24.12
CA GLN A 372 -12.03 0.76 -25.41
C GLN A 372 -13.34 1.55 -25.30
N ARG A 373 -14.37 0.96 -24.68
CA ARG A 373 -15.65 1.65 -24.43
C ARG A 373 -15.47 2.90 -23.57
N LEU A 374 -14.61 2.86 -22.55
CA LEU A 374 -14.37 4.01 -21.68
C LEU A 374 -13.83 5.21 -22.45
N LEU A 375 -13.01 4.97 -23.47
CA LEU A 375 -12.42 6.01 -24.31
C LEU A 375 -13.33 6.47 -25.46
N ASP A 376 -14.27 5.62 -25.89
CA ASP A 376 -15.28 5.97 -26.89
C ASP A 376 -16.22 7.08 -26.35
N PRO A 377 -16.19 8.30 -26.93
CA PRO A 377 -17.05 9.40 -26.51
C PRO A 377 -18.55 9.07 -26.60
N ALA A 378 -18.96 8.18 -27.52
CA ALA A 378 -20.35 7.79 -27.69
C ALA A 378 -20.88 6.94 -26.52
N SER A 379 -19.98 6.32 -25.74
CA SER A 379 -20.38 5.50 -24.60
C SER A 379 -20.81 6.31 -23.38
N GLY A 380 -20.35 7.56 -23.26
CA GLY A 380 -20.57 8.42 -22.10
C GLY A 380 -20.00 7.88 -20.77
N LEU A 381 -19.12 6.86 -20.82
CA LEU A 381 -18.63 6.17 -19.61
C LEU A 381 -17.49 6.90 -18.89
N TRP A 382 -16.77 7.80 -19.56
CA TRP A 382 -15.64 8.50 -18.97
C TRP A 382 -16.09 9.48 -17.88
N LYS A 383 -15.36 9.48 -16.77
CA LYS A 383 -15.43 10.53 -15.75
C LYS A 383 -14.05 10.74 -15.14
N ASN A 384 -13.64 11.99 -14.92
CA ASN A 384 -12.45 12.23 -14.10
C ASN A 384 -12.71 11.78 -12.66
N PRO A 385 -11.76 11.08 -12.02
CA PRO A 385 -11.93 10.53 -10.69
C PRO A 385 -12.10 11.65 -9.65
N SER A 386 -12.90 11.39 -8.62
CA SER A 386 -12.96 12.27 -7.45
C SER A 386 -11.69 12.14 -6.61
N ASN A 387 -11.29 13.24 -5.98
CA ASN A 387 -10.22 13.23 -4.99
C ASN A 387 -10.78 12.73 -3.64
N GLY A 388 -10.09 11.78 -3.00
CA GLY A 388 -10.49 11.26 -1.68
C GLY A 388 -10.11 12.17 -0.51
N GLY A 389 -9.27 13.18 -0.75
CA GLY A 389 -8.92 14.24 0.21
C GLY A 389 -7.55 14.06 0.88
N HIS A 390 -6.82 13.00 0.58
CA HIS A 390 -5.49 12.71 1.11
C HIS A 390 -4.42 12.89 0.02
N ASP A 391 -3.31 13.52 0.37
CA ASP A 391 -2.20 13.81 -0.56
C ASP A 391 -0.89 13.95 0.23
N ASP A 392 0.02 12.99 0.03
CA ASP A 392 1.33 12.95 0.67
C ASP A 392 2.34 13.95 0.08
N LYS A 393 1.96 14.64 -1.02
CA LYS A 393 2.78 15.58 -1.79
C LYS A 393 4.06 14.97 -2.39
N ALA A 394 4.14 13.64 -2.45
CA ALA A 394 5.30 12.90 -2.94
C ALA A 394 4.93 12.00 -4.13
N HIS A 395 3.84 11.25 -4.02
CA HIS A 395 3.47 10.19 -4.94
C HIS A 395 2.02 10.35 -5.44
N PRO A 396 1.74 10.00 -6.71
CA PRO A 396 0.37 9.83 -7.18
C PRO A 396 -0.25 8.54 -6.60
N PRO A 397 -1.57 8.37 -6.70
CA PRO A 397 -2.24 7.12 -6.33
C PRO A 397 -1.64 5.91 -7.07
N ILE A 398 -1.78 4.72 -6.51
CA ILE A 398 -1.32 3.46 -7.09
C ILE A 398 -2.08 3.18 -8.40
N HIS A 399 -1.37 3.16 -9.52
CA HIS A 399 -1.96 2.99 -10.85
C HIS A 399 -1.04 2.20 -11.79
N PRO A 400 -1.56 1.61 -12.89
CA PRO A 400 -0.71 0.92 -13.84
C PRO A 400 0.13 1.93 -14.64
N THR A 401 1.42 1.64 -14.78
CA THR A 401 2.39 2.50 -15.49
C THR A 401 2.92 1.86 -16.77
N LYS A 402 2.64 0.57 -16.98
CA LYS A 402 2.99 -0.19 -18.17
C LYS A 402 1.98 -1.31 -18.38
N PHE A 403 1.50 -1.46 -19.61
CA PHE A 403 0.68 -2.61 -20.00
C PHE A 403 1.44 -3.95 -19.96
N SER A 404 0.78 -4.97 -19.42
CA SER A 404 1.15 -6.38 -19.60
C SER A 404 -0.10 -7.26 -19.53
N SER A 405 -0.11 -8.37 -20.28
CA SER A 405 -1.09 -9.45 -20.12
C SER A 405 -0.60 -10.55 -19.16
N GLY A 406 0.57 -10.35 -18.54
CA GLY A 406 1.30 -11.34 -17.76
C GLY A 406 2.73 -11.52 -18.28
N GLU A 407 3.68 -11.66 -17.35
CA GLU A 407 5.08 -11.95 -17.67
C GLU A 407 5.43 -13.40 -17.32
N SER A 408 6.42 -13.98 -17.99
CA SER A 408 6.82 -15.39 -17.82
C SER A 408 7.33 -15.77 -16.42
N GLY A 409 7.55 -14.80 -15.54
CA GLY A 409 7.94 -15.01 -14.14
C GLY A 409 6.89 -14.62 -13.10
N TRP A 410 5.69 -14.20 -13.51
CA TRP A 410 4.65 -13.78 -12.56
C TRP A 410 4.05 -14.98 -11.82
N SER A 411 3.99 -14.86 -10.49
CA SER A 411 3.16 -15.76 -9.68
C SER A 411 1.67 -15.42 -9.85
N GLN A 412 0.79 -16.30 -9.38
CA GLN A 412 -0.65 -16.01 -9.39
C GLN A 412 -0.99 -14.71 -8.64
N ASP A 413 -0.24 -14.41 -7.57
CA ASP A 413 -0.46 -13.18 -6.79
C ASP A 413 -0.01 -11.93 -7.55
N HIS A 414 1.05 -12.01 -8.37
CA HIS A 414 1.42 -10.92 -9.27
C HIS A 414 0.29 -10.60 -10.24
N HIS A 415 -0.29 -11.64 -10.86
CA HIS A 415 -1.43 -11.49 -11.76
C HIS A 415 -2.63 -10.86 -11.04
N ARG A 416 -3.00 -11.39 -9.87
CA ARG A 416 -4.15 -10.89 -9.10
C ARG A 416 -3.97 -9.44 -8.65
N LEU A 417 -2.79 -9.09 -8.16
CA LEU A 417 -2.53 -7.75 -7.64
C LEU A 417 -2.44 -6.72 -8.77
N TYR A 418 -1.78 -7.05 -9.88
CA TYR A 418 -1.77 -6.19 -11.07
C TYR A 418 -3.19 -6.01 -11.65
N GLU A 419 -3.96 -7.08 -11.78
CA GLU A 419 -5.36 -7.01 -12.23
C GLU A 419 -6.22 -6.14 -11.29
N LEU A 420 -6.04 -6.27 -9.97
CA LEU A 420 -6.71 -5.41 -8.99
C LEU A 420 -6.39 -3.94 -9.25
N VAL A 421 -5.10 -3.58 -9.39
CA VAL A 421 -4.67 -2.20 -9.64
C VAL A 421 -5.28 -1.66 -10.94
N VAL A 422 -5.21 -2.42 -12.04
CA VAL A 422 -5.73 -1.99 -13.35
C VAL A 422 -7.25 -1.84 -13.32
N ARG A 423 -7.99 -2.84 -12.82
CA ARG A 423 -9.45 -2.77 -12.77
C ARG A 423 -9.93 -1.69 -11.81
N HIS A 424 -9.24 -1.48 -10.70
CA HIS A 424 -9.54 -0.40 -9.78
C HIS A 424 -9.34 0.96 -10.45
N PHE A 425 -8.21 1.16 -11.15
CA PHE A 425 -7.95 2.37 -11.92
C PHE A 425 -9.05 2.62 -12.97
N LEU A 426 -9.39 1.61 -13.79
CA LEU A 426 -10.45 1.71 -14.80
C LEU A 426 -11.83 1.99 -14.19
N ALA A 427 -12.10 1.52 -12.98
CA ALA A 427 -13.32 1.86 -12.26
C ALA A 427 -13.30 3.32 -11.77
N CYS A 428 -12.15 3.84 -11.29
CA CYS A 428 -12.02 5.22 -10.82
C CYS A 428 -12.36 6.26 -11.90
N VAL A 429 -11.95 5.99 -13.15
CA VAL A 429 -12.18 6.87 -14.31
C VAL A 429 -13.54 6.63 -14.99
N SER A 430 -14.43 5.88 -14.36
CA SER A 430 -15.74 5.51 -14.89
C SER A 430 -16.90 6.26 -14.23
N GLN A 431 -18.04 6.32 -14.90
CA GLN A 431 -19.29 6.82 -14.33
C GLN A 431 -19.80 5.90 -13.21
N PRO A 432 -20.59 6.43 -12.25
CA PRO A 432 -21.28 5.61 -11.25
C PRO A 432 -22.14 4.51 -11.87
N ALA A 433 -22.24 3.37 -11.19
CA ALA A 433 -23.21 2.36 -11.56
C ALA A 433 -24.62 2.84 -11.20
N VAL A 434 -25.56 2.68 -12.14
CA VAL A 434 -26.96 3.05 -11.96
C VAL A 434 -27.78 1.79 -11.64
N GLY A 435 -28.29 1.71 -10.42
CA GLY A 435 -29.24 0.68 -9.99
C GLY A 435 -30.65 1.24 -9.84
N ALA A 436 -31.65 0.36 -9.88
CA ALA A 436 -33.02 0.69 -9.50
C ALA A 436 -33.34 0.01 -8.16
N GLU A 437 -33.85 0.76 -7.20
CA GLU A 437 -34.35 0.22 -5.95
C GLU A 437 -35.86 0.47 -5.89
N THR A 438 -36.62 -0.62 -5.85
CA THR A 438 -38.08 -0.61 -5.72
C THR A 438 -38.45 -1.05 -4.32
N THR A 439 -39.07 -0.15 -3.56
CA THR A 439 -39.57 -0.44 -2.22
C THR A 439 -41.09 -0.58 -2.25
N VAL A 440 -41.60 -1.71 -1.78
CA VAL A 440 -43.04 -2.00 -1.64
C VAL A 440 -43.39 -2.05 -0.17
N ALA A 441 -44.33 -1.21 0.27
CA ALA A 441 -44.82 -1.19 1.65
C ALA A 441 -46.21 -1.83 1.73
N LEU A 442 -46.38 -2.76 2.68
CA LEU A 442 -47.65 -3.39 3.01
C LEU A 442 -48.22 -2.82 4.31
N TRP A 443 -49.54 -2.87 4.44
CA TRP A 443 -50.30 -2.39 5.59
C TRP A 443 -51.39 -3.38 5.97
N TRP A 444 -51.63 -3.49 7.27
CA TRP A 444 -52.73 -4.26 7.85
C TRP A 444 -53.72 -3.30 8.51
N GLU A 445 -55.00 -3.46 8.20
CA GLU A 445 -56.02 -2.41 8.33
C GLU A 445 -56.32 -1.99 9.78
N GLU A 446 -56.30 -2.89 10.76
CA GLU A 446 -56.85 -2.56 12.09
C GLU A 446 -55.94 -1.71 13.00
N GLU A 447 -54.61 -1.65 12.83
CA GLU A 447 -53.79 -1.12 13.93
C GLU A 447 -52.56 -0.25 13.59
N GLY A 448 -52.43 0.27 12.38
CA GLY A 448 -51.39 1.28 12.17
C GLY A 448 -50.00 0.76 11.76
N TRP A 449 -49.86 -0.55 11.49
CA TRP A 449 -48.57 -1.20 11.27
C TRP A 449 -48.17 -1.26 9.79
N ARG A 450 -46.93 -0.85 9.49
CA ARG A 450 -46.34 -0.88 8.15
C ARG A 450 -45.25 -1.96 8.06
N TRP A 451 -45.27 -2.71 6.97
CA TRP A 451 -44.21 -3.63 6.56
C TRP A 451 -43.52 -3.07 5.32
N ARG A 452 -42.22 -3.33 5.13
CA ARG A 452 -41.47 -2.80 3.97
C ARG A 452 -40.60 -3.87 3.36
N VAL A 453 -40.83 -4.11 2.08
CA VAL A 453 -39.86 -4.77 1.20
C VAL A 453 -39.08 -3.72 0.46
N THR A 454 -37.77 -3.92 0.39
CA THR A 454 -36.91 -3.24 -0.55
C THR A 454 -36.37 -4.28 -1.54
N VAL A 455 -36.89 -4.29 -2.75
CA VAL A 455 -36.31 -5.04 -3.88
C VAL A 455 -35.30 -4.15 -4.58
N SER A 456 -34.02 -4.47 -4.47
CA SER A 456 -32.95 -3.79 -5.22
C SER A 456 -32.65 -4.53 -6.52
N LEU A 457 -33.02 -3.94 -7.67
CA LEU A 457 -32.66 -4.41 -9.00
C LEU A 457 -31.43 -3.64 -9.50
N LYS A 458 -30.26 -4.27 -9.46
CA LYS A 458 -29.01 -3.65 -9.96
C LYS A 458 -28.85 -3.94 -11.46
N ARG A 459 -28.86 -2.90 -12.29
CA ARG A 459 -28.46 -2.98 -13.71
C ARG A 459 -27.06 -2.39 -13.85
N ASP A 460 -26.05 -3.19 -13.50
CA ASP A 460 -24.75 -2.64 -13.14
C ASP A 460 -23.67 -3.02 -14.17
N VAL A 461 -23.26 -2.03 -14.99
CA VAL A 461 -22.17 -2.17 -15.99
C VAL A 461 -20.80 -2.34 -15.32
N LEU A 462 -20.63 -1.87 -14.08
CA LEU A 462 -19.42 -2.05 -13.27
C LEU A 462 -19.40 -3.41 -12.55
N SER A 463 -20.58 -3.98 -12.24
CA SER A 463 -20.69 -5.25 -11.50
C SER A 463 -20.16 -6.47 -12.24
N GLY A 464 -20.24 -6.48 -13.57
CA GLY A 464 -19.65 -7.51 -14.42
C GLY A 464 -18.15 -7.31 -14.62
N PHE A 465 -17.70 -6.05 -14.57
CA PHE A 465 -16.32 -5.66 -14.84
C PHE A 465 -15.36 -5.88 -13.66
N LEU A 466 -15.80 -5.61 -12.42
CA LEU A 466 -15.00 -5.85 -11.22
C LEU A 466 -14.99 -7.34 -10.80
N GLY A 467 -15.79 -8.20 -11.45
CA GLY A 467 -15.94 -9.59 -11.03
C GLY A 467 -16.64 -9.74 -9.67
N LYS A 468 -17.13 -10.93 -9.34
CA LYS A 468 -17.80 -11.19 -8.04
C LYS A 468 -16.86 -11.00 -6.83
N GLY A 469 -15.55 -11.01 -7.06
CA GLY A 469 -14.52 -10.94 -6.02
C GLY A 469 -13.77 -9.61 -5.93
N LEU A 470 -14.27 -8.48 -6.45
CA LEU A 470 -13.71 -7.13 -6.18
C LEU A 470 -14.80 -6.11 -5.78
N LYS A 471 -15.99 -6.60 -5.39
CA LYS A 471 -17.25 -5.84 -5.29
C LYS A 471 -17.46 -5.05 -4.00
#